data_AF-A0A3D2FDM9-F1
#
_entry.id   AF-A0A3D2FDM9-F1
#
_cell.length_a   1.000
_cell.length_b   1.000
_cell.length_c   1.000
_cell.angle_alpha   90.00
_cell.angle_beta   90.00
_cell.angle_gamma   90.00
#
_symmetry.space_group_name_H-M   'P 1'
#
loop_
_entity.id
_entity.type
_entity.pdbx_description
1 polymer ?
#
loop_
_entity_poly.entity_id
_entity_poly.type
_entity_poly.pdbx_seq_one_letter_code
_entity_poly.pdbx_strand_id
1 'polypeptide(L)' 'KMAGHMGAARVTTQNLEVVKTDAERGLIMIKGAVPGSKGGWVTVKDSVKKKLPDGVPFPAALKSAAAAAPAEAPAEGGEA' A
#
# COMPACT_ATOMS: atom_id res chain seq x y z
N LYS A 1 31.54 -18.28 12.66
CA LYS A 1 30.08 -18.00 12.65
C LYS A 1 29.44 -18.99 13.63
N MET A 2 28.78 -18.52 14.69
CA MET A 2 28.00 -19.38 15.59
C MET A 2 26.53 -19.41 15.14
N ALA A 3 25.82 -20.47 15.48
CA ALA A 3 24.39 -20.57 15.23
C ALA A 3 23.61 -19.56 16.09
N GLY A 4 22.59 -18.95 15.52
CA GLY A 4 21.69 -18.00 16.17
C GLY A 4 20.32 -18.01 15.52
N HIS A 5 19.35 -17.33 16.13
CA HIS A 5 17.99 -17.24 15.61
C HIS A 5 17.97 -16.47 14.27
N MET A 6 17.48 -17.12 13.21
CA MET A 6 17.23 -16.47 11.92
C MET A 6 15.73 -16.17 11.76
N GLY A 7 15.41 -14.95 11.35
CA GLY A 7 14.03 -14.49 11.14
C GLY A 7 13.63 -13.36 12.09
N ALA A 8 12.36 -12.98 12.05
CA ALA A 8 11.75 -11.89 12.84
C ALA A 8 12.38 -10.48 12.68
N ALA A 9 13.35 -10.32 11.78
CA ALA A 9 13.90 -9.01 11.44
C ALA A 9 13.01 -8.29 10.40
N ARG A 10 12.84 -6.98 10.56
CA ARG A 10 12.24 -6.16 9.49
C ARG A 10 13.26 -6.00 8.37
N VAL A 11 12.92 -6.49 7.19
CA VAL A 11 13.75 -6.40 5.99
C VAL A 11 12.99 -5.65 4.89
N THR A 12 13.73 -4.92 4.06
CA THR A 12 13.17 -4.14 2.94
C THR A 12 13.85 -4.55 1.65
N THR A 13 13.09 -5.05 0.69
CA THR A 13 13.57 -5.23 -0.68
C THR A 13 13.43 -3.91 -1.43
N GLN A 14 14.54 -3.38 -1.93
CA GLN A 14 14.57 -2.07 -2.62
C GLN A 14 14.50 -2.26 -4.14
N ASN A 15 14.06 -1.22 -4.86
CA ASN A 15 14.00 -1.18 -6.33
C ASN A 15 13.08 -2.23 -6.97
N LEU A 16 12.00 -2.61 -6.30
CA LEU A 16 10.95 -3.41 -6.94
C LEU A 16 10.17 -2.57 -7.96
N GLU A 17 9.76 -3.21 -9.05
CA GLU A 17 9.03 -2.58 -10.14
C GLU A 17 7.52 -2.81 -9.99
N VAL A 18 6.74 -1.75 -10.10
CA VAL A 18 5.26 -1.84 -10.17
C VAL A 18 4.87 -2.01 -11.64
N VAL A 19 4.24 -3.14 -11.96
CA VAL A 19 3.87 -3.49 -13.34
C VAL A 19 2.49 -2.96 -13.70
N LYS A 20 1.56 -2.98 -12.75
CA LYS A 20 0.19 -2.54 -12.94
C LYS A 20 -0.42 -2.11 -11.62
N THR A 21 -1.24 -1.07 -11.68
CA THR A 21 -2.11 -0.65 -10.58
C THR A 21 -3.55 -0.85 -11.02
N ASP A 22 -4.33 -1.57 -10.23
CA ASP A 22 -5.77 -1.71 -10.39
C ASP A 22 -6.46 -0.79 -9.38
N ALA A 23 -6.92 0.34 -9.89
CA ALA A 23 -7.53 1.39 -9.09
C ALA A 23 -8.93 1.02 -8.57
N GLU A 24 -9.63 0.10 -9.22
CA GLU A 24 -11.00 -0.32 -8.86
C GLU A 24 -10.96 -1.32 -7.72
N ARG A 25 -10.06 -2.30 -7.80
CA ARG A 25 -9.90 -3.35 -6.79
C ARG A 25 -8.92 -2.97 -5.68
N GLY A 26 -8.23 -1.83 -5.81
CA GLY A 26 -7.21 -1.38 -4.86
C GLY A 26 -5.96 -2.28 -4.84
N LEU A 27 -5.61 -2.89 -5.97
CA LEU A 27 -4.49 -3.83 -6.07
C LEU A 27 -3.27 -3.19 -6.73
N ILE A 28 -2.08 -3.58 -6.26
CA ILE A 28 -0.80 -3.20 -6.85
C ILE A 28 -0.07 -4.48 -7.24
N MET A 29 0.29 -4.61 -8.52
CA MET A 29 1.04 -5.74 -9.04
C MET A 29 2.52 -5.39 -9.09
N ILE A 30 3.33 -6.15 -8.34
CA ILE A 30 4.76 -5.92 -8.19
C ILE A 30 5.53 -7.06 -8.85
N LYS A 31 6.56 -6.73 -9.62
CA LYS A 31 7.50 -7.71 -10.18
C LYS A 31 8.59 -8.01 -9.17
N GLY A 32 8.53 -9.20 -8.58
CA GLY A 32 9.55 -9.70 -7.66
C GLY A 32 8.97 -10.25 -6.36
N ALA A 33 9.86 -10.50 -5.39
CA ALA A 33 9.49 -11.05 -4.09
C ALA A 33 9.34 -9.94 -3.03
N VAL A 34 8.22 -9.97 -2.32
CA VAL A 34 7.97 -9.14 -1.13
C VAL A 34 8.34 -9.96 0.10
N PRO A 35 9.10 -9.40 1.06
CA PRO A 35 9.50 -10.13 2.25
C PRO A 35 8.30 -10.41 3.15
N GLY A 36 8.27 -11.62 3.72
CA GLY A 36 7.21 -12.08 4.62
C GLY A 36 6.26 -13.09 3.98
N SER A 37 5.31 -13.57 4.77
CA SER A 37 4.26 -14.49 4.33
C SER A 37 3.08 -13.75 3.71
N LYS A 38 2.24 -14.48 2.98
CA LYS A 38 0.96 -13.98 2.45
C LYS A 38 0.10 -13.43 3.59
N GLY A 39 -0.59 -12.31 3.35
CA GLY A 39 -1.45 -11.63 4.34
C GLY A 39 -0.70 -10.80 5.39
N GLY A 40 0.63 -10.73 5.33
CA GLY A 40 1.42 -9.85 6.19
C GLY A 40 1.29 -8.38 5.79
N TRP A 41 1.46 -7.49 6.77
CA TRP A 41 1.51 -6.05 6.53
C TRP A 41 2.86 -5.64 5.96
N VAL A 42 2.82 -4.76 4.95
CA VAL A 42 4.01 -4.22 4.32
C VAL A 42 3.94 -2.70 4.25
N THR A 43 5.09 -2.04 4.37
CA THR A 43 5.20 -0.60 4.18
C THR A 43 5.82 -0.34 2.82
N VAL A 44 5.09 0.35 1.95
CA VAL A 44 5.56 0.75 0.62
C VAL A 44 6.04 2.20 0.67
N LYS A 45 7.19 2.47 0.05
CA LYS A 45 7.79 3.81 -0.09
C LYS A 45 8.35 3.96 -1.49
N ASP A 46 8.46 5.18 -1.96
CA ASP A 46 9.14 5.48 -3.22
C ASP A 46 10.60 5.06 -3.17
N SER A 47 11.12 4.61 -4.31
CA SER A 47 12.50 4.17 -4.38
C SER A 47 13.46 5.35 -4.33
N VAL A 48 14.36 5.35 -3.35
CA VAL A 48 15.40 6.38 -3.22
C VAL A 48 16.54 6.21 -4.23
N LYS A 49 16.72 4.99 -4.79
CA LYS A 49 17.85 4.65 -5.66
C LYS A 49 17.55 4.83 -7.15
N LYS A 50 16.28 4.95 -7.53
CA LYS A 50 15.87 5.22 -8.91
C LYS A 50 15.27 6.62 -8.98
N LYS A 51 15.56 7.33 -10.07
CA LYS A 51 14.95 8.63 -10.33
C LYS A 51 13.45 8.45 -10.53
N LEU A 52 12.67 9.26 -9.84
CA LEU A 52 11.22 9.32 -10.06
C LEU A 52 10.96 9.82 -11.48
N PRO A 53 9.96 9.26 -12.19
CA PRO A 53 9.57 9.78 -13.49
C PRO A 53 9.08 11.23 -13.38
N ASP A 54 9.32 12.02 -14.42
CA ASP A 54 8.93 13.43 -14.45
C ASP A 54 7.40 13.55 -14.56
N GLY A 55 6.79 14.43 -13.73
CA GLY A 55 5.35 14.73 -13.77
C GLY A 55 4.45 13.96 -12.78
N VAL A 56 5.02 13.33 -11.75
CA VAL A 56 4.21 12.69 -10.69
C VAL A 56 3.48 13.71 -9.80
N PRO A 57 2.21 13.46 -9.43
CA PRO A 57 1.47 14.34 -8.53
C PRO A 57 2.01 14.24 -7.10
N PHE A 58 2.61 15.33 -6.61
CA PHE A 58 3.09 15.48 -5.24
C PHE A 58 2.08 16.34 -4.46
N PRO A 59 1.61 15.96 -3.26
CA PRO A 59 2.04 14.84 -2.39
C PRO A 59 1.25 13.53 -2.59
N ALA A 60 0.11 13.54 -3.28
CA ALA A 60 -0.67 12.33 -3.57
C ALA A 60 -1.60 12.51 -4.79
N ALA A 61 -1.81 11.43 -5.56
CA ALA A 61 -2.89 11.32 -6.52
C ALA A 61 -4.20 10.97 -5.78
N LEU A 62 -4.87 11.97 -5.21
CA LEU A 62 -6.14 11.77 -4.50
C LEU A 62 -7.29 11.56 -5.50
N LYS A 63 -8.06 10.47 -5.34
CA LYS A 63 -9.32 10.25 -6.08
C LYS A 63 -10.48 11.14 -5.59
N SER A 64 -10.25 12.03 -4.62
CA SER A 64 -11.28 12.66 -3.79
C SER A 64 -11.99 13.88 -4.40
N ALA A 65 -12.00 14.04 -5.73
CA ALA A 65 -12.82 15.06 -6.39
C ALA A 65 -13.93 14.50 -7.30
N ALA A 66 -14.10 13.17 -7.38
CA ALA A 66 -15.15 12.53 -8.19
C ALA A 66 -16.24 11.80 -7.38
N ALA A 67 -16.18 11.80 -6.04
CA ALA A 67 -17.22 11.24 -5.18
C ALA A 67 -17.36 12.09 -3.91
N ALA A 68 -18.05 13.23 -4.04
CA ALA A 68 -18.56 13.97 -2.89
C ALA A 68 -19.80 13.26 -2.32
N ALA A 69 -20.00 13.41 -0.99
CA ALA A 69 -21.09 12.88 -0.17
C ALA A 69 -22.51 13.20 -0.69
N PRO A 70 -23.54 12.44 -0.25
CA PRO A 70 -24.26 12.72 1.01
C PRO A 70 -24.36 11.46 1.91
N ALA A 71 -24.16 11.53 3.22
CA ALA A 71 -25.10 11.98 4.26
C ALA A 71 -26.41 11.17 4.32
N GLU A 72 -26.45 10.13 5.17
CA GLU A 72 -27.62 9.82 6.00
C GLU A 72 -27.21 8.90 7.16
N ALA A 73 -27.19 9.47 8.36
CA ALA A 73 -27.49 8.74 9.57
C ALA A 73 -29.02 8.79 9.74
N PRO A 74 -29.64 7.69 10.19
CA PRO A 74 -30.71 7.82 11.15
C PRO A 74 -30.35 7.02 12.41
N ALA A 75 -30.32 7.74 13.52
CA ALA A 75 -30.66 7.17 14.81
C ALA A 75 -32.19 7.15 14.91
N GLU A 76 -32.79 5.99 15.12
CA GLU A 76 -34.08 5.81 15.81
C GLU A 76 -34.14 4.35 16.31
N GLY A 77 -34.08 4.12 17.62
CA GLY A 77 -35.22 3.63 18.41
C GLY A 77 -35.18 2.10 18.50
N GLY A 78 -34.87 1.46 19.62
CA GLY A 78 -35.78 1.30 20.75
C GLY A 78 -35.97 -0.21 20.99
N GLU A 79 -35.68 -0.65 22.21
CA GLU A 79 -36.25 -1.81 22.94
C GLU A 79 -36.57 -3.11 22.17
N ALA A 80 -35.84 -4.18 22.51
CA ALA A 80 -36.38 -5.43 23.10
C ALA A 80 -35.23 -6.32 23.60
#